data_AF-A0A6P7FIS8-F1
#
_entry.id   AF-A0A6P7FIS8-F1
#
_cell.length_a   1.000
_cell.length_b   1.000
_cell.length_c   1.000
_cell.angle_alpha   90.00
_cell.angle_beta   90.00
_cell.angle_gamma   90.00
#
_symmetry.space_group_name_H-M   'P 1'
#
loop_
_entity.id
_entity.type
_entity.pdbx_description
1 polymer ?
#
loop_
_entity_poly.entity_id
_entity_poly.type
_entity_poly.pdbx_seq_one_letter_code
_entity_poly.pdbx_strand_id
1 'polypeptide(L)'
;MILKTYDGSLFIFITLTLNSITIITGQNFWKINSLEQDQVKPKEDKIIWCTITPEELHKCRNFSLANERDQIRVGYKTINIECIQASNKKECMEWLDEEKATMTTLDAGAVFAGGRYHSLVPIAQEVLEGGFNYYYAVAVVKSGTLSYVNSIRQLRGVKACFAGVETFAGWILPINTVRIIFIYFFIRLH
;
A
#
# COMPACT_ATOMS: atom_id res chain seq x y z
N MET A 1 2.87 5.23 -4.17
CA MET A 1 1.58 5.76 -3.68
C MET A 1 0.49 4.74 -3.97
N ILE A 2 -0.40 4.50 -3.02
CA ILE A 2 -1.45 3.48 -3.10
C ILE A 2 -2.80 4.10 -2.70
N LEU A 3 -3.88 3.68 -3.37
CA LEU A 3 -5.28 3.98 -3.02
C LEU A 3 -6.09 2.70 -2.84
N LYS A 4 -7.23 2.79 -2.15
CA LYS A 4 -8.27 1.75 -2.21
C LYS A 4 -9.02 1.86 -3.54
N THR A 5 -9.23 0.75 -4.23
CA THR A 5 -10.14 0.71 -5.37
C THR A 5 -11.57 0.82 -4.86
N TYR A 6 -12.31 1.81 -5.36
CA TYR A 6 -13.76 1.83 -5.24
C TYR A 6 -14.31 0.81 -6.22
N ASP A 7 -14.49 -0.42 -5.74
CA ASP A 7 -15.23 -1.43 -6.49
C ASP A 7 -16.71 -1.19 -6.22
N GLY A 8 -17.37 -0.53 -7.18
CA GLY A 8 -18.82 -0.44 -7.24
C GLY A 8 -19.38 -1.83 -7.52
N SER A 9 -19.73 -2.53 -6.44
CA SER A 9 -20.74 -3.59 -6.37
C SER A 9 -20.73 -4.64 -7.50
N LEU A 10 -20.00 -5.73 -7.29
CA LEU A 10 -20.39 -7.02 -7.85
C LEU A 10 -20.32 -8.14 -6.79
N PHE A 11 -21.17 -8.02 -5.76
CA PHE A 11 -21.48 -9.17 -4.90
C PHE A 11 -22.63 -9.95 -5.54
N ILE A 12 -22.30 -10.93 -6.40
CA ILE A 12 -23.24 -11.98 -6.79
C ILE A 12 -23.38 -12.91 -5.58
N PHE A 13 -24.41 -12.70 -4.76
CA PHE A 13 -24.80 -13.68 -3.75
C PHE A 13 -25.44 -14.88 -4.46
N ILE A 14 -24.64 -15.89 -4.81
CA ILE A 14 -25.19 -17.21 -5.16
C ILE A 14 -25.56 -17.89 -3.84
N THR A 15 -26.77 -17.62 -3.32
CA THR A 15 -27.36 -18.47 -2.29
C THR A 15 -27.87 -19.74 -2.95
N LEU A 16 -27.12 -20.83 -2.82
CA LEU A 16 -27.58 -22.18 -3.17
C LEU A 16 -28.65 -22.61 -2.16
N THR A 17 -29.91 -22.30 -2.45
CA THR A 17 -31.04 -23.05 -1.90
C THR A 17 -31.75 -23.74 -3.04
N LEU A 18 -31.63 -25.07 -3.05
CA LEU A 18 -32.29 -25.98 -3.97
C LEU A 18 -33.80 -25.73 -3.96
N ASN A 19 -34.38 -25.71 -5.16
CA ASN A 19 -35.81 -25.77 -5.46
C ASN A 19 -36.62 -24.48 -5.24
N SER A 20 -36.41 -23.49 -6.11
CA SER A 20 -37.46 -22.81 -6.90
C SER A 20 -36.84 -21.62 -7.65
N ILE A 21 -36.86 -21.64 -8.98
CA ILE A 21 -36.53 -20.46 -9.80
C ILE A 21 -37.80 -19.62 -9.90
N THR A 22 -37.87 -18.54 -9.12
CA THR A 22 -38.88 -17.49 -9.32
C THR A 22 -38.28 -16.39 -10.18
N ILE A 23 -38.70 -16.31 -11.44
CA ILE A 23 -38.40 -15.17 -12.32
C ILE A 23 -39.34 -14.04 -11.93
N ILE A 24 -38.84 -13.07 -11.15
CA ILE A 24 -39.57 -11.82 -10.91
C ILE A 24 -39.34 -10.94 -12.14
N THR A 25 -40.38 -10.71 -12.94
CA THR A 25 -40.33 -9.76 -14.06
C THR A 25 -40.10 -8.35 -13.51
N GLY A 26 -38.89 -7.82 -13.75
CA GLY A 26 -38.35 -6.58 -13.19
C GLY A 26 -38.98 -5.29 -13.73
N GLN A 27 -40.29 -5.13 -13.64
CA GLN A 27 -40.97 -3.88 -14.04
C GLN A 27 -40.98 -2.82 -12.94
N ASN A 28 -40.62 -3.15 -11.69
CA ASN A 28 -40.65 -2.21 -10.55
C ASN A 28 -39.32 -2.08 -9.79
N PHE A 29 -38.23 -2.68 -10.26
CA PHE A 29 -36.90 -2.55 -9.62
C PHE A 29 -36.39 -1.10 -9.63
N TRP A 30 -36.62 -0.38 -10.73
CA TRP A 30 -36.25 1.03 -10.88
C TRP A 30 -36.92 1.98 -9.87
N LYS A 31 -38.08 1.57 -9.33
CA LYS A 31 -38.89 2.40 -8.41
C LYS A 31 -38.45 2.27 -6.94
N ILE A 32 -37.66 1.24 -6.62
CA ILE A 32 -37.10 1.02 -5.28
C ILE A 32 -35.78 1.80 -5.13
N ASN A 33 -35.01 1.94 -6.21
CA ASN A 33 -33.78 2.74 -6.23
C ASN A 33 -34.01 4.26 -6.02
N SER A 34 -35.24 4.77 -6.13
CA SER A 34 -35.52 6.20 -5.90
C SER A 34 -35.80 6.56 -4.44
N LEU A 35 -35.93 5.59 -3.53
CA LEU A 35 -36.14 5.84 -2.10
C LEU A 35 -34.88 5.68 -1.25
N GLU A 36 -33.81 5.12 -1.84
CA GLU A 36 -32.45 5.11 -1.28
C GLU A 36 -31.55 6.09 -2.03
N GLN A 37 -32.11 7.26 -2.33
CA GLN A 37 -31.32 8.45 -2.54
C GLN A 37 -31.09 9.10 -1.17
N ASP A 38 -30.50 8.31 -0.27
CA ASP A 38 -29.90 8.80 0.96
C ASP A 38 -28.73 9.68 0.52
N GLN A 39 -29.04 10.96 0.32
CA GLN A 39 -28.11 12.09 0.24
C GLN A 39 -26.69 11.68 -0.21
N VAL A 40 -26.49 11.38 -1.50
CA VAL A 40 -25.15 11.44 -2.08
C VAL A 40 -24.78 12.92 -2.06
N LYS A 41 -24.32 13.40 -0.89
CA LYS A 41 -23.62 14.67 -0.77
C LYS A 41 -22.55 14.64 -1.86
N PRO A 42 -22.40 15.69 -2.67
CA PRO A 42 -21.27 15.78 -3.57
C PRO A 42 -20.03 15.60 -2.69
N LYS A 43 -19.36 14.46 -2.81
CA LYS A 43 -18.17 14.15 -2.04
C LYS A 43 -17.19 15.26 -2.39
N GLU A 44 -16.88 16.13 -1.42
CA GLU A 44 -15.81 17.09 -1.60
C GLU A 44 -14.58 16.29 -2.03
N ASP A 45 -13.93 16.71 -3.13
CA ASP A 45 -12.75 16.04 -3.68
C ASP A 45 -11.54 16.35 -2.78
N LYS A 46 -11.58 15.74 -1.61
CA LYS A 46 -10.59 15.84 -0.56
C LYS A 46 -9.79 14.56 -0.53
N ILE A 47 -8.47 14.70 -0.58
CA ILE A 47 -7.56 13.60 -0.40
C ILE A 47 -7.03 13.64 1.03
N ILE A 48 -7.25 12.56 1.77
CA ILE A 48 -6.67 12.38 3.09
C ILE A 48 -5.39 11.54 2.94
N TRP A 49 -4.24 12.19 3.09
CA TRP A 49 -2.93 11.57 3.06
C TRP A 49 -2.54 11.10 4.47
N CYS A 50 -2.38 9.79 4.62
CA CYS A 50 -1.93 9.19 5.86
C CYS A 50 -0.39 9.08 5.92
N THR A 51 0.19 9.64 6.97
CA THR A 51 1.62 9.66 7.30
C THR A 51 1.90 8.84 8.57
N ILE A 52 3.15 8.45 8.82
CA ILE A 52 3.51 7.61 9.98
C ILE A 52 4.39 8.37 10.96
N THR A 53 5.34 9.17 10.47
CA THR A 53 6.25 9.94 11.34
C THR A 53 5.82 11.40 11.47
N PRO A 54 6.19 12.10 12.55
CA PRO A 54 5.90 13.53 12.69
C PRO A 54 6.59 14.38 11.60
N GLU A 55 7.73 13.95 11.08
CA GLU A 55 8.44 14.60 9.97
C GLU A 55 7.65 14.44 8.66
N GLU A 56 7.12 13.25 8.38
CA GLU A 56 6.23 13.02 7.24
C GLU A 56 4.96 13.87 7.35
N LEU A 57 4.36 13.94 8.53
CA LEU A 57 3.18 14.78 8.78
C LEU A 57 3.48 16.26 8.52
N HIS A 58 4.63 16.75 9.00
CA HIS A 58 5.06 18.13 8.77
C HIS A 58 5.26 18.41 7.27
N LYS A 59 5.92 17.50 6.55
CA LYS A 59 6.12 17.59 5.10
C LYS A 59 4.78 17.59 4.35
N CYS A 60 3.84 16.72 4.75
CA CYS A 60 2.51 16.66 4.16
C CYS A 60 1.74 17.97 4.37
N ARG A 61 1.78 18.55 5.57
CA ARG A 61 1.12 19.84 5.85
C ARG A 61 1.69 20.97 5.01
N ASN A 62 3.02 21.04 4.88
CA ASN A 62 3.65 22.03 4.01
C ASN A 62 3.26 21.84 2.54
N PHE A 63 3.14 20.60 2.09
CA PHE A 63 2.65 20.27 0.75
C PHE A 63 1.19 20.68 0.54
N SER A 64 0.32 20.42 1.52
CA SER A 64 -1.08 20.86 1.51
C SER A 64 -1.19 22.39 1.40
N LEU A 65 -0.44 23.14 2.20
CA LEU A 65 -0.40 24.61 2.13
C LEU A 65 0.12 25.12 0.77
N ALA A 66 1.11 24.46 0.18
CA ALA A 66 1.60 24.82 -1.15
C ALA A 66 0.53 24.56 -2.23
N ASN A 67 -0.14 23.41 -2.15
CA ASN A 67 -1.23 23.02 -3.05
C ASN A 67 -2.41 24.01 -3.00
N GLU A 68 -2.77 24.49 -1.81
CA GLU A 68 -3.81 25.51 -1.62
C GLU A 68 -3.42 26.86 -2.24
N ARG A 69 -2.15 27.28 -2.09
CA ARG A 69 -1.65 28.53 -2.66
C ARG A 69 -1.60 28.49 -4.18
N ASP A 70 -1.09 27.40 -4.74
CA ASP A 70 -0.88 27.25 -6.17
C ASP A 70 -2.14 26.80 -6.91
N GLN A 71 -3.22 26.46 -6.17
CA GLN A 71 -4.49 25.99 -6.71
C GLN A 71 -4.30 24.83 -7.71
N ILE A 72 -3.48 23.84 -7.33
CA ILE A 72 -3.16 22.71 -8.22
C ILE A 72 -4.46 22.01 -8.61
N ARG A 73 -4.68 21.91 -9.93
CA ARG A 73 -5.88 21.32 -10.51
C ARG A 73 -5.56 19.92 -11.01
N VAL A 74 -6.42 18.97 -10.68
CA VAL A 74 -6.44 17.66 -11.31
C VAL A 74 -7.69 17.60 -12.17
N GLY A 75 -7.50 17.72 -13.49
CA GLY A 75 -8.58 18.00 -14.43
C GLY A 75 -9.17 19.40 -14.18
N TYR A 76 -10.48 19.47 -13.93
CA TYR A 76 -11.20 20.74 -13.76
C TYR A 76 -11.37 21.20 -12.31
N LYS A 77 -10.96 20.35 -11.35
CA LYS A 77 -11.23 20.54 -9.92
C LYS A 77 -9.96 20.85 -9.14
N THR A 78 -10.10 21.71 -8.14
CA THR A 78 -9.07 21.94 -7.12
C THR A 78 -9.20 20.84 -6.08
N ILE A 79 -8.09 20.19 -5.75
CA ILE A 79 -8.06 19.14 -4.73
C ILE A 79 -7.68 19.76 -3.39
N ASN A 80 -8.45 19.45 -2.35
CA ASN A 80 -8.04 19.75 -0.98
C ASN A 80 -7.24 18.57 -0.41
N ILE A 81 -6.10 18.84 0.22
CA ILE A 81 -5.23 17.81 0.79
C ILE A 81 -5.23 17.96 2.30
N GLU A 82 -5.66 16.92 3.00
CA GLU A 82 -5.54 16.82 4.45
C GLU A 82 -4.56 15.74 4.87
N CYS A 83 -3.90 15.95 5.99
CA CYS A 83 -2.83 15.08 6.47
C CYS A 83 -3.17 14.55 7.85
N ILE A 84 -3.19 13.23 7.99
CA ILE A 84 -3.39 12.52 9.26
C ILE A 84 -2.18 11.65 9.56
N GLN A 85 -1.89 11.44 10.84
CA GLN A 85 -0.77 10.60 11.28
C GLN A 85 -1.29 9.35 11.98
N ALA A 86 -0.89 8.19 11.47
CA ALA A 86 -1.04 6.90 12.10
C ALA A 86 0.22 6.54 12.91
N SER A 87 0.12 5.58 13.81
CA SER A 87 1.23 5.10 14.64
C SER A 87 2.21 4.22 13.85
N ASN A 88 1.72 3.51 12.82
CA ASN A 88 2.51 2.62 12.00
C ASN A 88 1.89 2.40 10.60
N LYS A 89 2.63 1.75 9.70
CA LYS A 89 2.19 1.46 8.32
C LYS A 89 0.90 0.62 8.27
N LYS A 90 0.75 -0.32 9.21
CA LYS A 90 -0.41 -1.22 9.26
C LYS A 90 -1.67 -0.46 9.61
N GLU A 91 -1.64 0.36 10.65
CA GLU A 91 -2.76 1.22 11.02
C GLU A 91 -3.14 2.18 9.89
N CYS A 92 -2.14 2.70 9.17
CA CYS A 92 -2.38 3.53 7.99
C CYS A 92 -3.11 2.77 6.88
N MET A 93 -2.77 1.49 6.64
CA MET A 93 -3.49 0.62 5.71
C MET A 93 -4.89 0.26 6.20
N GLU A 94 -5.08 0.06 7.51
CA GLU A 94 -6.39 -0.14 8.13
C GLU A 94 -7.28 1.10 7.97
N TRP A 95 -6.74 2.31 8.12
CA TRP A 95 -7.49 3.54 7.88
C TRP A 95 -7.86 3.76 6.41
N LEU A 96 -7.05 3.27 5.47
CA LEU A 96 -7.43 3.22 4.06
C LEU A 96 -8.59 2.25 3.85
N ASP A 97 -8.59 1.14 4.58
CA ASP A 97 -9.68 0.16 4.52
C ASP A 97 -11.00 0.70 5.06
N GLU A 98 -10.93 1.42 6.18
CA GLU A 98 -12.05 2.05 6.87
C GLU A 98 -12.49 3.39 6.23
N GLU A 99 -11.90 3.76 5.09
CA GLU A 99 -12.15 5.03 4.39
C GLU A 99 -11.89 6.30 5.22
N LYS A 100 -11.10 6.18 6.30
CA LYS A 100 -10.60 7.30 7.10
C LYS A 100 -9.42 8.00 6.43
N ALA A 101 -8.67 7.28 5.62
CA ALA A 101 -7.62 7.79 4.76
C ALA A 101 -7.95 7.52 3.29
N THR A 102 -7.38 8.32 2.38
CA THR A 102 -7.52 8.12 0.93
C THR A 102 -6.25 7.53 0.35
N MET A 103 -5.08 8.02 0.78
CA MET A 103 -3.79 7.57 0.23
C MET A 103 -2.66 7.49 1.25
N THR A 104 -1.67 6.68 0.92
CA THR A 104 -0.39 6.67 1.62
C THR A 104 0.77 6.28 0.69
N THR A 105 2.00 6.44 1.20
CA THR A 105 3.24 6.05 0.52
C THR A 105 3.84 4.83 1.20
N LEU A 106 4.06 3.77 0.44
CA LEU A 106 4.64 2.51 0.90
C LEU A 106 5.81 2.11 0.01
N ASP A 107 6.80 1.47 0.61
CA ASP A 107 7.86 0.77 -0.12
C ASP A 107 7.31 -0.51 -0.79
N ALA A 108 7.99 -1.02 -1.82
CA ALA A 108 7.54 -2.14 -2.63
C ALA A 108 7.18 -3.40 -1.82
N GLY A 109 7.85 -3.67 -0.70
CA GLY A 109 7.52 -4.82 0.15
C GLY A 109 6.18 -4.64 0.88
N ALA A 110 5.90 -3.43 1.36
CA ALA A 110 4.63 -3.08 1.99
C ALA A 110 3.50 -2.90 0.96
N VAL A 111 3.80 -2.51 -0.28
CA VAL A 111 2.83 -2.51 -1.41
C VAL A 111 2.24 -3.90 -1.63
N PHE A 112 3.08 -4.95 -1.60
CA PHE A 112 2.61 -6.33 -1.73
C PHE A 112 1.65 -6.71 -0.60
N ALA A 113 1.98 -6.34 0.64
CA ALA A 113 1.10 -6.59 1.79
C ALA A 113 -0.22 -5.82 1.68
N GLY A 114 -0.18 -4.54 1.28
CA GLY A 114 -1.36 -3.72 1.06
C GLY A 114 -2.29 -4.29 -0.01
N GLY A 115 -1.75 -4.74 -1.15
CA GLY A 115 -2.56 -5.38 -2.18
C GLY A 115 -3.15 -6.72 -1.75
N ARG A 116 -2.39 -7.52 -1.00
CA ARG A 116 -2.83 -8.86 -0.58
C ARG A 116 -3.82 -8.85 0.58
N TYR A 117 -3.65 -7.97 1.55
CA TYR A 117 -4.41 -7.99 2.81
C TYR A 117 -5.42 -6.85 2.95
N HIS A 118 -5.26 -5.76 2.18
CA HIS A 118 -6.06 -4.54 2.30
C HIS A 118 -6.71 -4.11 0.96
N SER A 119 -6.65 -4.98 -0.07
CA SER A 119 -7.18 -4.72 -1.43
C SER A 119 -6.76 -3.37 -2.01
N LEU A 120 -5.55 -2.92 -1.66
CA LEU A 120 -5.06 -1.62 -2.09
C LEU A 120 -4.36 -1.73 -3.45
N VAL A 121 -4.48 -0.69 -4.26
CA VAL A 121 -3.92 -0.65 -5.62
C VAL A 121 -2.87 0.47 -5.73
N PRO A 122 -1.66 0.16 -6.23
CA PRO A 122 -0.65 1.18 -6.51
C PRO A 122 -1.09 2.07 -7.67
N ILE A 123 -1.07 3.38 -7.45
CA ILE A 123 -1.50 4.38 -8.44
C ILE A 123 -0.36 5.24 -8.98
N ALA A 124 0.74 5.35 -8.23
CA ALA A 124 1.92 6.09 -8.65
C ALA A 124 3.18 5.46 -8.05
N GLN A 125 4.26 5.54 -8.79
CA GLN A 125 5.57 5.02 -8.42
C GLN A 125 6.57 6.19 -8.34
N GLU A 126 7.48 6.11 -7.38
CA GLU A 126 8.62 7.02 -7.30
C GLU A 126 9.65 6.65 -8.39
N VAL A 127 10.10 7.64 -9.14
CA VAL A 127 11.11 7.48 -10.19
C VAL A 127 12.36 8.23 -9.74
N LEU A 128 13.50 7.53 -9.76
CA LEU A 128 14.78 8.09 -9.37
C LEU A 128 15.35 9.00 -10.47
N GLU A 129 16.29 9.86 -10.09
CA GLU A 129 17.04 10.68 -11.04
C GLU A 129 17.66 9.82 -12.15
N GLY A 130 17.52 10.27 -13.39
CA GLY A 130 17.89 9.48 -14.57
C GLY A 130 16.77 8.61 -15.15
N GLY A 131 15.56 8.66 -14.57
CA GLY A 131 14.38 7.96 -15.11
C GLY A 131 14.30 6.49 -14.72
N PHE A 132 15.11 6.05 -13.76
CA PHE A 132 15.11 4.66 -13.30
C PHE A 132 13.92 4.41 -12.38
N ASN A 133 13.12 3.41 -12.73
CA ASN A 133 11.99 2.92 -11.93
C ASN A 133 12.36 1.64 -11.13
N TYR A 134 13.65 1.34 -11.02
CA TYR A 134 14.18 0.23 -10.23
C TYR A 134 15.39 0.70 -9.43
N TYR A 135 15.68 0.00 -8.33
CA TYR A 135 16.84 0.26 -7.50
C TYR A 135 17.48 -1.06 -7.06
N TYR A 136 18.79 -1.03 -6.81
CA TYR A 136 19.54 -2.22 -6.38
C TYR A 136 19.54 -2.34 -4.86
N ALA A 137 19.27 -3.56 -4.38
CA ALA A 137 19.50 -3.90 -2.98
C ALA A 137 20.96 -4.29 -2.78
N VAL A 138 21.66 -3.59 -1.89
CA VAL A 138 23.08 -3.81 -1.59
C VAL A 138 23.30 -4.02 -0.10
N ALA A 139 24.24 -4.89 0.24
CA ALA A 139 24.73 -5.06 1.61
C ALA A 139 26.09 -4.37 1.74
N VAL A 140 26.19 -3.40 2.64
CA VAL A 140 27.41 -2.62 2.86
C VAL A 140 28.08 -3.10 4.14
N VAL A 141 29.39 -3.34 4.06
CA VAL A 141 30.22 -3.75 5.20
C VAL A 141 31.40 -2.80 5.36
N LYS A 142 31.78 -2.50 6.60
CA LYS A 142 32.98 -1.72 6.87
C LYS A 142 34.21 -2.55 6.54
N SER A 143 35.10 -2.00 5.72
CA SER A 143 36.36 -2.65 5.36
C SER A 143 37.16 -3.03 6.61
N GLY A 144 37.76 -4.23 6.59
CA GLY A 144 38.56 -4.78 7.70
C GLY A 144 37.77 -5.31 8.91
N THR A 145 36.45 -5.11 8.99
CA THR A 145 35.65 -5.56 10.16
C THR A 145 35.20 -7.03 10.03
N LEU A 146 35.02 -7.52 8.80
CA LEU A 146 34.51 -8.87 8.50
C LEU A 146 35.41 -9.56 7.46
N SER A 147 36.73 -9.60 7.72
CA SER A 147 37.71 -10.19 6.80
C SER A 147 37.52 -11.69 6.54
N TYR A 148 36.78 -12.39 7.41
CA TYR A 148 36.42 -13.80 7.24
C TYR A 148 35.16 -14.02 6.38
N VAL A 149 34.43 -12.94 6.04
CA VAL A 149 33.19 -13.00 5.26
C VAL A 149 33.51 -12.76 3.79
N ASN A 150 33.63 -13.85 3.04
CA ASN A 150 33.80 -13.86 1.58
C ASN A 150 32.52 -14.27 0.84
N SER A 151 31.49 -14.71 1.58
CA SER A 151 30.19 -15.12 1.04
C SER A 151 29.06 -14.75 1.99
N ILE A 152 27.87 -14.51 1.44
CA ILE A 152 26.65 -14.20 2.21
C ILE A 152 26.32 -15.26 3.26
N ARG A 153 26.76 -16.51 3.06
CA ARG A 153 26.56 -17.63 3.99
C ARG A 153 27.31 -17.48 5.31
N GLN A 154 28.40 -16.71 5.30
CA GLN A 154 29.26 -16.50 6.46
C GLN A 154 28.79 -15.34 7.34
N LEU A 155 27.64 -14.74 7.03
CA LEU A 155 27.00 -13.70 7.85
C LEU A 155 26.24 -14.26 9.06
N ARG A 156 26.26 -15.58 9.28
CA ARG A 156 25.58 -16.19 10.44
C ARG A 156 26.23 -15.70 11.74
N GLY A 157 25.40 -15.18 12.65
CA GLY A 157 25.86 -14.64 13.93
C GLY A 157 26.40 -13.21 13.85
N VAL A 158 26.46 -12.60 12.66
CA VAL A 158 26.83 -11.20 12.47
C VAL A 158 25.63 -10.30 12.74
N LYS A 159 25.87 -9.17 13.40
CA LYS A 159 24.85 -8.13 13.61
C LYS A 159 24.62 -7.37 12.30
N ALA A 160 23.38 -7.31 11.84
CA ALA A 160 22.98 -6.57 10.64
C ALA A 160 21.96 -5.49 10.99
N CYS A 161 22.03 -4.35 10.30
CA CYS A 161 21.06 -3.27 10.39
C CYS A 161 20.21 -3.28 9.12
N PHE A 162 18.89 -3.16 9.29
CA PHE A 162 17.93 -3.16 8.18
C PHE A 162 17.17 -1.83 8.16
N ALA A 163 16.80 -1.37 6.96
CA ALA A 163 16.07 -0.11 6.79
C ALA A 163 14.71 -0.10 7.50
N GLY A 164 14.04 -1.25 7.54
CA GLY A 164 12.78 -1.44 8.24
C GLY A 164 12.17 -2.79 7.92
N VAL A 165 11.30 -3.27 8.81
CA VAL A 165 10.49 -4.48 8.57
C VAL A 165 9.58 -4.24 7.35
N GLU A 166 9.35 -5.29 6.56
CA GLU A 166 8.52 -5.26 5.34
C GLU A 166 9.05 -4.37 4.22
N THR A 167 10.27 -3.85 4.32
CA THR A 167 10.93 -3.20 3.18
C THR A 167 11.44 -4.24 2.18
N PHE A 168 11.37 -3.94 0.88
CA PHE A 168 11.77 -4.87 -0.17
C PHE A 168 13.27 -5.15 -0.12
N ALA A 169 14.11 -4.11 -0.22
CA ALA A 169 15.56 -4.26 -0.16
C ALA A 169 16.10 -4.54 1.25
N GLY A 170 15.46 -4.00 2.29
CA GLY A 170 15.96 -4.11 3.66
C GLY A 170 15.47 -5.36 4.39
N TRP A 171 14.38 -6.01 3.99
CA TRP A 171 13.80 -7.12 4.74
C TRP A 171 13.51 -8.32 3.84
N ILE A 172 12.69 -8.13 2.81
CA ILE A 172 12.21 -9.22 1.96
C ILE A 172 13.37 -9.88 1.19
N LEU A 173 14.22 -9.09 0.52
CA LEU A 173 15.34 -9.62 -0.27
C LEU A 173 16.42 -10.31 0.60
N PRO A 174 16.94 -9.70 1.69
CA PRO A 174 17.97 -10.35 2.50
C PRO A 174 17.45 -11.63 3.16
N ILE A 175 16.23 -11.62 3.69
CA ILE A 175 15.62 -12.81 4.29
C ILE A 175 15.44 -13.88 3.24
N ASN A 176 14.90 -13.55 2.07
CA ASN A 176 14.75 -14.55 1.01
C ASN A 176 16.10 -15.08 0.54
N THR A 177 17.12 -14.25 0.39
CA THR A 177 18.44 -14.71 -0.08
C THR A 177 19.09 -15.66 0.94
N VAL A 178 19.04 -15.33 2.23
CA VAL A 178 19.62 -16.16 3.30
C VAL A 178 18.73 -17.40 3.56
N ARG A 179 17.40 -17.24 3.58
CA ARG A 179 16.42 -18.31 3.81
C ARG A 179 16.32 -19.29 2.64
N ILE A 180 16.39 -18.84 1.39
CA ILE A 180 16.43 -19.70 0.21
C ILE A 180 17.68 -20.56 0.24
N ILE A 181 18.82 -20.06 0.76
CA ILE A 181 20.00 -20.90 0.99
C ILE A 181 19.72 -21.97 2.06
N PHE A 182 19.01 -21.64 3.15
CA PHE A 182 18.61 -22.64 4.16
C PHE A 182 17.62 -23.69 3.61
N ILE A 183 16.65 -23.28 2.77
CA ILE A 183 15.69 -24.19 2.13
C ILE A 183 16.38 -25.07 1.08
N TYR A 184 17.29 -24.54 0.28
CA TYR A 184 18.10 -25.34 -0.66
C TYR A 184 19.03 -26.32 0.06
N PHE A 185 19.51 -25.98 1.27
CA PHE A 185 20.29 -26.93 2.07
C PHE A 185 19.42 -28.03 2.69
N PHE A 186 18.15 -27.73 3.02
CA PHE A 186 17.20 -28.72 3.53
C PHE A 186 16.63 -29.63 2.44
N ILE A 187 16.51 -29.15 1.19
CA ILE A 187 16.00 -29.95 0.05
C ILE A 187 17.12 -30.77 -0.62
N ARG A 188 18.41 -30.46 -0.37
CA ARG A 188 19.56 -31.21 -0.91
C ARG A 188 20.19 -32.18 0.09
N LEU A 189 19.40 -32.63 1.05
CA LEU A 189 19.72 -33.71 2.00
C LEU A 189 18.49 -34.65 2.07
N HIS A 190 18.12 -35.25 0.94
CA HIS A 190 17.50 -36.57 0.91
C HIS A 190 17.72 -37.25 -0.44
#